data_AF-A0A803L9F6-F1
#
_entry.id   AF-A0A803L9F6-F1
#
_cell.length_a   1.000
_cell.length_b   1.000
_cell.length_c   1.000
_cell.angle_alpha   90.00
_cell.angle_beta   90.00
_cell.angle_gamma   90.00
#
_symmetry.space_group_name_H-M   'P 1'
#
loop_
_entity.id
_entity.type
_entity.pdbx_description
1 polymer ?
#
loop_
_entity_poly.entity_id
_entity_poly.type
_entity_poly.pdbx_seq_one_letter_code
_entity_poly.pdbx_strand_id
1 'polypeptide(L)'
;MATHITTPTRAEVASLLRALLRTARKFPDYNIREYTKRRTLDGFRQNSSLSDPAHITNAYADGVSQLEIAQRQSVIYSFFHPKVKSILEMKQQLKTDYLQAKMNNYA
;
A
#
# COMPACT_ATOMS: atom_id res chain seq x y z
N MET A 1 -26.14 15.58 -21.60
CA MET A 1 -24.70 15.81 -21.81
C MET A 1 -24.01 14.49 -21.61
N ALA A 2 -23.48 13.87 -22.67
CA ALA A 2 -22.77 12.60 -22.53
C ALA A 2 -21.46 12.87 -21.78
N THR A 3 -21.35 12.41 -20.54
CA THR A 3 -20.10 12.41 -19.79
C THR A 3 -19.13 11.51 -20.54
N HIS A 4 -18.11 12.10 -21.16
CA HIS A 4 -17.03 11.33 -21.77
C HIS A 4 -16.35 10.55 -20.64
N ILE A 5 -16.49 9.22 -20.63
CA ILE A 5 -15.79 8.36 -19.67
C ILE A 5 -14.31 8.44 -20.06
N THR A 6 -13.53 9.20 -19.31
CA THR A 6 -12.07 9.28 -19.50
C THR A 6 -11.44 8.07 -18.85
N THR A 7 -11.05 7.10 -19.68
CA THR A 7 -10.32 5.92 -19.21
C THR A 7 -8.93 6.34 -18.74
N PRO A 8 -8.51 5.94 -17.52
CA PRO A 8 -7.19 6.27 -17.01
C PRO A 8 -6.10 5.58 -17.86
N THR A 9 -4.99 6.29 -18.05
CA THR A 9 -3.81 5.77 -18.72
C THR A 9 -3.09 4.74 -17.85
N ARG A 10 -2.29 3.87 -18.48
CA ARG A 10 -1.43 2.92 -17.76
C ARG A 10 -0.49 3.62 -16.76
N ALA A 11 -0.03 4.82 -17.07
CA ALA A 11 0.84 5.61 -16.19
C ALA A 11 0.11 6.05 -14.92
N GLU A 12 -1.13 6.51 -15.05
CA GLU A 12 -1.98 6.90 -13.91
C GLU A 12 -2.31 5.70 -13.01
N VAL A 13 -2.67 4.55 -13.61
CA VAL A 13 -2.91 3.30 -12.86
C VAL A 13 -1.66 2.87 -12.10
N ALA A 14 -0.48 2.92 -12.74
CA ALA A 14 0.78 2.58 -12.08
C ALA A 14 1.17 3.61 -11.01
N SER A 15 0.80 4.89 -11.17
CA SER A 15 1.00 5.92 -10.15
C SER A 15 0.14 5.64 -8.92
N LEU A 16 -1.14 5.30 -9.12
CA LEU A 16 -2.08 4.94 -8.07
C LEU A 16 -1.60 3.73 -7.26
N LEU A 17 -1.16 2.66 -7.93
CA LEU A 17 -0.56 1.49 -7.26
C LEU A 17 0.61 1.90 -6.35
N ARG A 18 1.54 2.70 -6.88
CA ARG A 18 2.70 3.15 -6.10
C ARG A 18 2.26 4.05 -4.94
N ALA A 19 1.25 4.90 -5.12
CA ALA A 19 0.73 5.77 -4.07
C ALA A 19 0.11 4.95 -2.92
N LEU A 20 -0.69 3.92 -3.23
CA LEU A 20 -1.24 3.00 -2.24
C LEU A 20 -0.15 2.24 -1.51
N LEU A 21 0.85 1.70 -2.23
CA LEU A 21 1.97 0.99 -1.62
C LEU A 21 2.86 1.89 -0.75
N ARG A 22 3.06 3.16 -1.12
CA ARG A 22 3.75 4.14 -0.26
C ARG A 22 2.94 4.46 0.99
N THR A 23 1.63 4.59 0.86
CA THR A 23 0.73 4.84 2.00
C THR A 23 0.70 3.64 2.95
N ALA A 24 0.69 2.42 2.44
CA ALA A 24 0.78 1.20 3.23
C ALA A 24 2.02 1.19 4.16
N ARG A 25 3.17 1.70 3.69
CA ARG A 25 4.40 1.79 4.50
C ARG A 25 4.32 2.80 5.65
N LYS A 26 3.37 3.74 5.61
CA LYS A 26 3.18 4.73 6.68
C LYS A 26 2.47 4.16 7.89
N PHE A 27 1.85 2.99 7.78
CA PHE A 27 1.21 2.35 8.92
C PHE A 27 2.27 1.82 9.91
N PRO A 28 2.25 2.26 11.17
CA PRO A 28 3.21 1.82 12.18
C PRO A 28 3.00 0.35 12.56
N ASP A 29 1.74 -0.10 12.62
CA ASP A 29 1.40 -1.48 12.95
C ASP A 29 1.73 -2.43 11.79
N TYR A 30 2.46 -3.51 12.11
CA TYR A 30 2.87 -4.53 11.15
C TYR A 30 1.69 -5.17 10.40
N ASN A 31 0.64 -5.56 11.12
CA ASN A 31 -0.49 -6.28 10.55
C ASN A 31 -1.23 -5.39 9.56
N ILE A 32 -1.46 -4.13 9.92
CA ILE A 32 -2.17 -3.17 9.07
C ILE A 32 -1.32 -2.81 7.85
N ARG A 33 -0.01 -2.60 8.02
CA ARG A 33 0.94 -2.35 6.93
C ARG A 33 0.94 -3.49 5.91
N GLU A 34 1.13 -4.74 6.36
CA GLU A 34 1.18 -5.89 5.46
C GLU A 34 -0.20 -6.22 4.87
N TYR A 35 -1.28 -6.07 5.63
CA TYR A 35 -2.65 -6.21 5.11
C TYR A 35 -2.92 -5.21 3.99
N THR A 36 -2.64 -3.92 4.21
CA THR A 36 -2.91 -2.86 3.23
C THR A 36 -2.11 -3.08 1.94
N LYS A 37 -0.84 -3.46 2.09
CA LYS A 37 0.04 -3.82 0.96
C LYS A 37 -0.52 -5.02 0.18
N ARG A 38 -0.89 -6.10 0.87
CA ARG A 38 -1.45 -7.30 0.25
C ARG A 38 -2.77 -7.00 -0.45
N ARG A 39 -3.71 -6.34 0.24
CA ARG A 39 -5.03 -5.97 -0.30
C ARG A 39 -4.92 -5.10 -1.54
N THR A 40 -3.97 -4.17 -1.54
CA THR A 40 -3.64 -3.35 -2.73
C THR A 40 -3.21 -4.25 -3.87
N LEU A 41 -2.18 -5.08 -3.69
CA LEU A 41 -1.67 -5.95 -4.76
C LEU A 41 -2.74 -6.92 -5.28
N ASP A 42 -3.53 -7.51 -4.39
CA ASP A 42 -4.61 -8.42 -4.75
C ASP A 42 -5.68 -7.69 -5.57
N GLY A 43 -6.06 -6.47 -5.18
CA GLY A 43 -7.02 -5.66 -5.94
C GLY A 43 -6.54 -5.33 -7.35
N PHE A 44 -5.27 -4.97 -7.54
CA PHE A 44 -4.72 -4.72 -8.87
C PHE A 44 -4.60 -6.00 -9.71
N ARG A 45 -4.29 -7.15 -9.10
CA ARG A 45 -4.24 -8.45 -9.79
C ARG A 45 -5.63 -8.89 -10.25
N GLN A 46 -6.63 -8.75 -9.39
CA GLN A 46 -8.03 -9.09 -9.68
C GLN A 46 -8.58 -8.28 -10.86
N ASN A 47 -8.15 -7.02 -11.01
CA ASN A 47 -8.60 -6.14 -12.07
C ASN A 47 -7.65 -6.09 -13.28
N SER A 48 -6.65 -6.98 -13.35
CA SER A 48 -5.61 -6.92 -14.39
C SER A 48 -6.09 -7.31 -15.79
N SER A 49 -7.18 -8.08 -15.88
CA SER A 49 -7.80 -8.55 -17.13
C SER A 49 -9.01 -7.71 -17.56
N LEU A 50 -9.28 -6.58 -16.91
CA LEU A 50 -10.36 -5.69 -17.34
C LEU A 50 -10.03 -5.05 -18.69
N SER A 51 -10.92 -5.24 -19.65
CA SER A 51 -10.81 -4.66 -21.00
C SER A 51 -11.85 -3.57 -21.27
N ASP A 52 -12.94 -3.55 -20.51
CA ASP A 52 -14.02 -2.58 -20.68
C ASP A 52 -13.63 -1.21 -20.06
N PRO A 53 -13.57 -0.13 -20.87
CA PRO A 53 -13.26 1.22 -20.40
C PRO A 53 -14.11 1.69 -19.21
N ALA A 54 -15.39 1.32 -19.14
CA ALA A 54 -16.27 1.72 -18.06
C ALA A 54 -15.85 1.06 -16.73
N HIS A 55 -15.59 -0.25 -16.76
CA HIS A 55 -15.09 -0.98 -15.58
C HIS A 55 -13.71 -0.52 -15.14
N ILE A 56 -12.81 -0.22 -16.07
CA ILE A 56 -11.47 0.32 -15.74
C ILE A 56 -11.60 1.65 -15.01
N THR A 57 -12.48 2.54 -15.49
CA THR A 57 -12.69 3.86 -14.90
C THR A 57 -13.30 3.74 -13.50
N ASN A 58 -14.27 2.85 -13.31
CA ASN A 58 -14.88 2.60 -12.01
C ASN A 58 -13.86 2.02 -11.01
N ALA A 59 -13.10 1.00 -11.41
CA ALA A 59 -12.07 0.40 -10.56
C ALA A 59 -10.97 1.40 -10.18
N TYR A 60 -10.62 2.31 -11.09
CA TYR A 60 -9.68 3.38 -10.81
C TYR A 60 -10.24 4.39 -9.81
N ALA A 61 -11.50 4.83 -9.98
CA ALA A 61 -12.17 5.73 -9.04
C ALA A 61 -12.27 5.12 -7.63
N ASP A 62 -12.61 3.83 -7.55
CA ASP A 62 -12.62 3.08 -6.29
C ASP A 62 -11.22 3.05 -5.64
N GLY A 63 -10.18 2.82 -6.43
CA GLY A 63 -8.80 2.84 -5.96
C GLY A 63 -8.34 4.21 -5.45
N VAL A 64 -8.78 5.30 -6.10
CA VAL A 64 -8.53 6.68 -5.64
C VAL A 64 -9.24 6.93 -4.30
N SER A 65 -10.51 6.54 -4.17
CA SER A 65 -11.25 6.64 -2.91
C SER A 65 -10.56 5.85 -1.78
N GLN A 66 -10.12 4.62 -2.06
CA GLN A 66 -9.37 3.80 -1.10
C GLN A 66 -8.03 4.42 -0.72
N LEU A 67 -7.34 5.10 -1.63
CA LEU A 67 -6.10 5.81 -1.33
C LEU A 67 -6.34 6.92 -0.30
N GLU A 68 -7.39 7.72 -0.47
CA GLU A 68 -7.70 8.76 0.49
C GLU A 68 -8.03 8.20 1.88
N ILE A 69 -8.80 7.10 1.93
CA ILE A 69 -9.12 6.41 3.19
C ILE A 69 -7.83 5.91 3.85
N ALA A 70 -6.96 5.23 3.09
CA ALA A 70 -5.70 4.71 3.59
C ALA A 70 -4.79 5.84 4.13
N GLN A 71 -4.78 7.00 3.48
CA GLN A 71 -4.02 8.15 3.96
C GLN A 71 -4.54 8.67 5.30
N ARG A 72 -5.85 8.88 5.43
CA ARG A 72 -6.48 9.31 6.70
C ARG A 72 -6.23 8.29 7.81
N GLN A 73 -6.40 7.01 7.51
CA GLN A 73 -6.16 5.94 8.47
C GLN A 73 -4.68 5.85 8.89
N SER A 74 -3.73 6.07 7.98
CA SER A 74 -2.31 6.08 8.35
C SER A 74 -1.98 7.12 9.42
N VAL A 75 -2.65 8.27 9.38
CA VAL A 75 -2.51 9.32 10.40
C VAL A 75 -3.14 8.90 11.73
N ILE A 76 -4.37 8.36 11.71
CA ILE A 76 -5.05 7.89 12.93
C ILE A 76 -4.22 6.81 13.64
N TYR A 77 -3.72 5.82 12.88
CA TYR A 77 -2.88 4.77 13.44
C TYR A 77 -1.57 5.32 14.02
N SER A 78 -1.02 6.41 13.48
CA SER A 78 0.17 7.03 14.06
C SER A 78 -0.06 7.58 15.48
N PHE A 79 -1.30 7.97 15.82
CA PHE A 79 -1.64 8.46 17.17
C PHE A 79 -1.97 7.33 18.15
N PHE A 80 -2.59 6.25 17.67
CA PHE A 80 -3.18 5.22 18.54
C PHE A 80 -2.52 3.85 18.44
N HIS A 81 -1.38 3.70 17.75
CA HIS A 81 -0.73 2.40 17.65
C HIS A 81 -0.22 1.91 19.02
N PRO A 82 -0.20 0.59 19.25
CA PRO A 82 0.40 0.02 20.45
C PRO A 82 1.87 0.43 20.59
N LYS A 83 2.31 0.75 21.81
CA LYS A 83 3.71 1.07 22.11
C LYS A 83 4.63 -0.15 21.94
N VAL A 84 4.08 -1.35 22.09
CA VAL A 84 4.81 -2.61 21.96
C VAL A 84 4.76 -3.07 20.51
N LYS A 85 5.92 -3.38 19.94
CA LYS A 85 6.04 -3.92 18.58
C LYS A 85 5.50 -5.36 18.51
N SER A 86 4.95 -5.73 17.36
CA SER A 86 4.55 -7.12 17.09
C SER A 86 5.76 -8.06 17.14
N ILE A 87 5.55 -9.31 17.56
CA ILE A 87 6.61 -10.35 17.57
C ILE A 87 7.25 -10.50 16.19
N LEU A 88 6.46 -10.42 15.12
CA LEU A 88 6.97 -10.49 13.75
C LEU A 88 7.92 -9.33 13.43
N GLU A 89 7.59 -8.14 13.90
CA GLU A 89 8.41 -6.94 13.70
C GLU A 89 9.69 -6.97 14.53
N MET A 90 9.63 -7.46 15.78
CA MET A 90 10.82 -7.66 16.61
C MET A 90 11.80 -8.66 15.99
N LYS A 91 11.29 -9.80 15.51
CA LYS A 91 12.12 -10.81 14.82
C LYS A 91 12.79 -10.25 13.56
N GLN A 92 12.06 -9.44 12.78
CA GLN A 92 12.60 -8.79 11.59
C GLN A 92 13.73 -7.81 11.96
N GLN A 93 13.53 -7.02 13.01
CA GLN A 93 14.53 -6.06 13.50
C GLN A 93 15.82 -6.75 13.96
N LEU A 94 15.71 -7.83 14.74
CA LEU A 94 16.87 -8.60 15.19
C LEU A 94 17.68 -9.15 14.02
N LYS A 95 17.01 -9.61 12.96
CA LYS A 95 17.67 -10.07 11.75
C LYS A 95 18.40 -8.94 11.04
N THR A 96 17.79 -7.76 10.91
CA THR A 96 18.44 -6.59 10.29
C THR A 96 19.63 -6.11 11.10
N ASP A 97 19.52 -6.09 12.43
CA ASP A 97 20.59 -5.65 13.32
C ASP A 97 21.79 -6.62 13.26
N TYR A 98 21.52 -7.93 13.23
CA TYR A 98 22.56 -8.94 13.04
C TYR A 98 23.30 -8.75 11.70
N LEU A 99 22.56 -8.55 10.61
CA LEU A 99 23.15 -8.35 9.29
C LEU A 99 23.98 -7.06 9.24
N GLN A 100 23.52 -5.98 9.86
CA GLN A 100 24.25 -4.71 9.92
C GLN A 100 25.54 -4.85 10.74
N ALA A 101 25.46 -5.48 11.92
CA ALA A 101 26.63 -5.74 12.76
C ALA A 101 27.66 -6.62 12.03
N LYS A 102 27.17 -7.61 11.28
CA LYS A 102 28.01 -8.46 10.43
C LYS A 102 28.73 -7.62 9.37
N MET A 103 28.01 -6.82 8.59
CA MET A 103 28.59 -5.95 7.55
C MET A 103 29.63 -4.97 8.09
N ASN A 104 29.39 -4.37 9.26
CA ASN A 104 30.33 -3.43 9.88
C ASN A 104 31.61 -4.08 10.40
N ASN A 105 31.60 -5.39 10.71
CA ASN A 105 32.78 -6.13 11.15
C ASN A 105 33.61 -6.71 9.98
N TYR A 106 33.09 -6.65 8.75
CA TYR A 106 33.79 -7.07 7.52
C TYR A 106 34.21 -5.87 6.63
N ALA A 107 34.02 -4.64 7.11
CA ALA A 107 34.47 -3.40 6.49
C ALA A 107 35.65 -2.82 7.29
#